data_AF-A0A1W9VST0-F1
#
_entry.id   AF-A0A1W9VST0-F1
#
_cell.length_a   1.000
_cell.length_b   1.000
_cell.length_c   1.000
_cell.angle_alpha   90.00
_cell.angle_beta   90.00
_cell.angle_gamma   90.00
#
_symmetry.space_group_name_H-M   'P 1'
#
loop_
_entity.id
_entity.type
_entity.pdbx_description
1 polymer ?
#
loop_
_entity_poly.entity_id
_entity_poly.type
_entity_poly.pdbx_seq_one_letter_code
_entity_poly.pdbx_strand_id
1 'polypeptide(L)'
;MFLNLIETDEEKELFMKMAIIVALSNKEDESFDITGEEIEEEDDEDDDEENYFRRNWSLSRLEHSMLMGYINELGLNETSDDEISDYSSEFLDVLEEMLPVLSKISKLTEEEKRIEIVDKFISEGIDWEDYEDIEISLQTKRVMIIELLGIALVDGEYAPLEKFVVEKITKRFGFDPDELEEMEDYVTDVRKVYNSGLEIIQN
;
A
#
# COMPACT_ATOMS: atom_id res chain seq x y z
N MET A 1 6.84 -11.52 -9.22
CA MET A 1 5.46 -11.93 -8.86
C MET A 1 4.65 -11.88 -10.15
N PHE A 2 3.31 -11.80 -10.17
CA PHE A 2 2.52 -11.76 -11.43
C PHE A 2 2.49 -10.38 -12.09
N LEU A 3 3.23 -9.41 -11.55
CA LEU A 3 3.32 -8.03 -12.01
C LEU A 3 3.67 -7.88 -13.49
N ASN A 4 4.37 -8.86 -14.06
CA ASN A 4 4.63 -8.91 -15.50
C ASN A 4 3.36 -9.04 -16.38
N LEU A 5 2.19 -9.23 -15.77
CA LEU A 5 0.87 -9.23 -16.41
C LEU A 5 0.16 -7.87 -16.33
N ILE A 6 0.77 -6.87 -15.68
CA ILE A 6 0.36 -5.47 -15.69
C ILE A 6 1.14 -4.79 -16.81
N GLU A 7 0.48 -4.48 -17.93
CA GLU A 7 1.18 -4.19 -19.19
C GLU A 7 1.33 -2.69 -19.47
N THR A 8 0.29 -1.91 -19.18
CA THR A 8 0.22 -0.48 -19.51
C THR A 8 0.77 0.40 -18.38
N ASP A 9 1.29 1.58 -18.70
CA ASP A 9 1.86 2.47 -17.70
C ASP A 9 0.78 2.99 -16.74
N GLU A 10 -0.43 3.20 -17.24
CA GLU A 10 -1.58 3.59 -16.42
C GLU A 10 -2.00 2.47 -15.44
N GLU A 11 -2.00 1.20 -15.86
CA GLU A 11 -2.27 0.08 -14.94
C GLU A 11 -1.18 -0.05 -13.85
N LYS A 12 0.09 0.21 -14.20
CA LYS A 12 1.20 0.19 -13.23
C LYS A 12 1.07 1.30 -12.21
N GLU A 13 0.76 2.52 -12.65
CA GLU A 13 0.55 3.67 -11.78
C GLU A 13 -0.62 3.42 -10.81
N LEU A 14 -1.76 2.95 -11.33
CA LEU A 14 -2.91 2.58 -10.49
C LEU A 14 -2.55 1.52 -9.46
N PHE A 15 -1.85 0.46 -9.88
CA PHE A 15 -1.41 -0.59 -8.97
C PHE A 15 -0.51 -0.03 -7.87
N MET A 16 0.48 0.80 -8.21
CA MET A 16 1.39 1.39 -7.22
C MET A 16 0.65 2.29 -6.23
N LYS A 17 -0.30 3.12 -6.68
CA LYS A 17 -1.13 3.93 -5.80
C LYS A 17 -1.91 3.07 -4.80
N MET A 18 -2.53 1.99 -5.26
CA MET A 18 -3.23 1.05 -4.38
C MET A 18 -2.29 0.33 -3.41
N ALA A 19 -1.12 -0.10 -3.88
CA ALA A 19 -0.12 -0.81 -3.08
C ALA A 19 0.39 0.06 -1.93
N ILE A 20 0.64 1.34 -2.21
CA ILE A 20 1.03 2.34 -1.21
C ILE A 20 -0.08 2.51 -0.16
N ILE A 21 -1.34 2.67 -0.58
CA ILE A 21 -2.46 2.84 0.36
C ILE A 21 -2.61 1.62 1.28
N VAL A 22 -2.45 0.40 0.74
CA VAL A 22 -2.46 -0.82 1.55
C VAL A 22 -1.32 -0.83 2.55
N ALA A 23 -0.08 -0.59 2.11
CA ALA A 23 1.08 -0.63 2.98
C ALA A 23 1.03 0.45 4.09
N LEU A 24 0.54 1.66 3.76
CA LEU A 24 0.34 2.74 4.72
C LEU A 24 -0.75 2.45 5.76
N SER A 25 -1.65 1.52 5.47
CA SER A 25 -2.73 1.17 6.37
C SER A 25 -2.30 0.24 7.51
N ASN A 26 -1.07 -0.27 7.45
CA ASN A 26 -0.49 -1.04 8.53
C ASN A 26 -0.18 -0.14 9.75
N LYS A 27 -0.11 -0.76 10.92
CA LYS A 27 0.25 -0.13 12.18
C LYS A 27 1.20 -1.06 12.94
N GLU A 28 2.50 -0.95 12.65
CA GLU A 28 3.55 -1.61 13.45
C GLU A 28 4.19 -0.65 14.47
N ASP A 29 4.72 -1.24 15.56
CA ASP A 29 5.39 -0.55 16.67
C ASP A 29 6.83 -0.11 16.31
N GLU A 30 7.45 -0.66 15.25
CA GLU A 30 8.75 -0.23 14.71
C GLU A 30 8.51 0.58 13.43
N SER A 31 8.59 1.92 13.57
CA SER A 31 8.28 2.85 12.48
C SER A 31 9.54 3.22 11.69
N PHE A 32 9.54 2.90 10.40
CA PHE A 32 10.49 3.43 9.43
C PHE A 32 9.77 4.51 8.61
N ASP A 33 10.45 5.64 8.40
CA ASP A 33 10.03 6.59 7.38
C ASP A 33 10.16 5.90 6.01
N ILE A 34 9.50 6.47 5.03
CA ILE A 34 9.39 6.06 3.64
C ILE A 34 10.77 5.87 2.98
N THR A 35 11.78 6.58 3.48
CA THR A 35 13.18 6.49 3.05
C THR A 35 13.92 5.27 3.61
N GLY A 36 13.27 4.50 4.49
CA GLY A 36 13.88 3.41 5.24
C GLY A 36 14.72 3.86 6.44
N GLU A 37 14.61 5.12 6.85
CA GLU A 37 15.24 5.64 8.07
C GLU A 37 14.36 5.32 9.29
N GLU A 38 14.96 4.86 10.39
CA GLU A 38 14.26 4.68 11.67
C GLU A 38 13.77 6.04 12.16
N ILE A 39 12.49 6.15 12.50
CA ILE A 39 11.94 7.37 13.09
C ILE A 39 12.30 7.37 14.58
N GLU A 40 13.23 8.24 14.99
CA GLU A 40 13.50 8.46 16.41
C GLU A 40 12.26 9.13 17.06
N GLU A 41 11.74 8.53 18.13
CA GLU A 41 10.68 9.13 18.97
C GLU A 41 11.25 10.38 19.70
N GLU A 42 11.29 11.53 19.03
CA GLU A 42 11.60 12.79 19.71
C GLU A 42 10.38 13.30 20.51
N ASP A 43 10.48 13.37 21.85
CA ASP A 43 9.49 13.94 22.79
C ASP A 43 9.29 15.48 22.60
N ASP A 44 9.20 15.97 21.37
CA ASP A 44 9.01 17.39 21.09
C ASP A 44 7.51 17.75 21.11
N GLU A 45 7.16 18.61 22.08
CA GLU A 45 5.81 19.12 22.37
C GLU A 45 5.22 20.03 21.27
N ASP A 46 5.92 20.20 20.14
CA ASP A 46 5.45 20.90 18.96
C ASP A 46 4.96 19.87 17.93
N ASP A 47 3.75 19.34 18.16
CA ASP A 47 3.00 18.48 17.23
C ASP A 47 2.61 19.27 15.97
N ASP A 48 3.58 19.54 15.11
CA ASP A 48 3.31 19.96 13.73
C ASP A 48 2.70 18.76 12.99
N GLU A 49 1.66 19.01 12.19
CA GLU A 49 0.86 17.96 11.51
C GLU A 49 1.75 16.93 10.77
N GLU A 50 2.89 17.37 10.24
CA GLU A 50 3.89 16.53 9.55
C GLU A 50 4.48 15.41 10.45
N ASN A 51 4.80 15.70 11.71
CA ASN A 51 5.37 14.73 12.66
C ASN A 51 4.34 13.68 13.10
N TYR A 52 3.07 14.07 13.23
CA TYR A 52 1.98 13.12 13.48
C TYR A 52 1.86 12.10 12.33
N PHE A 53 2.07 12.52 11.08
CA PHE A 53 1.98 11.63 9.92
C PHE A 53 3.10 10.62 9.88
N ARG A 54 4.36 11.06 9.97
CA ARG A 54 5.52 10.13 9.95
C ARG A 54 5.39 9.04 11.02
N ARG A 55 4.92 9.40 12.22
CA ARG A 55 4.73 8.45 13.33
C ARG A 55 3.55 7.51 13.15
N ASN A 56 2.47 7.94 12.51
CA ASN A 56 1.23 7.16 12.43
C ASN A 56 1.06 6.38 11.12
N TRP A 57 1.81 6.75 10.10
CA TRP A 57 1.70 6.26 8.72
C TRP A 57 3.08 5.84 8.22
N SER A 58 3.70 4.91 8.95
CA SER A 58 4.98 4.30 8.63
C SER A 58 4.80 2.94 7.98
N LEU A 59 5.77 2.54 7.17
CA LEU A 59 5.83 1.22 6.55
C LEU A 59 6.68 0.29 7.41
N SER A 60 6.28 -0.97 7.54
CA SER A 60 7.21 -1.99 8.02
C SER A 60 8.37 -2.15 7.04
N ARG A 61 9.51 -2.63 7.54
CA ARG A 61 10.66 -2.93 6.68
C ARG A 61 10.33 -3.93 5.57
N LEU A 62 9.41 -4.87 5.83
CA LEU A 62 9.00 -5.89 4.87
C LEU A 62 8.13 -5.28 3.76
N GLU A 63 7.15 -4.46 4.11
CA GLU A 63 6.29 -3.78 3.13
C GLU A 63 7.09 -2.81 2.26
N HIS A 64 7.97 -2.01 2.87
CA HIS A 64 8.88 -1.14 2.13
C HIS A 64 9.72 -1.97 1.13
N SER A 65 10.27 -3.10 1.58
CA SER A 65 11.04 -4.00 0.70
C SER A 65 10.19 -4.57 -0.44
N MET A 66 8.91 -4.88 -0.19
CA MET A 66 7.98 -5.34 -1.22
C MET A 66 7.68 -4.24 -2.24
N LEU A 67 7.34 -3.03 -1.79
CA LEU A 67 7.10 -1.89 -2.67
C LEU A 67 8.30 -1.59 -3.56
N MET A 68 9.51 -1.57 -3.00
CA MET A 68 10.73 -1.38 -3.79
C MET A 68 10.96 -2.52 -4.80
N GLY A 69 10.59 -3.75 -4.43
CA GLY A 69 10.56 -4.89 -5.36
C GLY A 69 9.59 -4.67 -6.53
N TYR A 70 8.42 -4.12 -6.25
CA TYR A 70 7.39 -3.82 -7.24
C TYR A 70 7.79 -2.72 -8.20
N ILE A 71 8.32 -1.60 -7.70
CA ILE A 71 8.86 -0.51 -8.53
C ILE A 71 9.89 -1.07 -9.52
N ASN A 72 10.78 -1.95 -9.04
CA ASN A 72 11.81 -2.56 -9.86
C ASN A 72 11.25 -3.55 -10.88
N GLU A 73 10.30 -4.41 -10.49
CA GLU A 73 9.70 -5.41 -11.36
C GLU A 73 8.82 -4.78 -12.46
N LEU A 74 8.13 -3.68 -12.16
CA LEU A 74 7.31 -2.93 -13.11
C LEU A 74 8.13 -2.05 -14.07
N GLY A 75 9.45 -1.99 -13.87
CA GLY A 75 10.34 -1.17 -14.70
C GLY A 75 10.15 0.33 -14.49
N LEU A 76 9.62 0.72 -13.33
CA LEU A 76 9.45 2.14 -12.96
C LEU A 76 10.80 2.79 -12.62
N ASN A 77 11.86 1.99 -12.45
CA ASN A 77 13.25 2.43 -12.22
C ASN A 77 14.01 2.92 -13.46
N GLU A 78 13.38 3.11 -14.64
CA GLU A 78 14.12 3.55 -15.86
C GLU A 78 14.53 5.03 -15.86
N THR A 79 14.24 5.78 -14.80
CA THR A 79 14.91 7.05 -14.53
C THR A 79 16.08 6.85 -13.54
N SER A 80 17.19 7.52 -13.83
CA SER A 80 18.53 7.32 -13.23
C SER A 80 18.58 7.22 -11.71
N ASP A 81 19.65 6.61 -11.16
CA ASP A 81 19.98 6.44 -9.72
C ASP A 81 19.81 7.69 -8.81
N ASP A 82 19.62 8.89 -9.37
CA ASP A 82 19.30 10.14 -8.66
C ASP A 82 17.77 10.34 -8.41
N GLU A 83 16.88 9.52 -8.98
CA GLU A 83 15.41 9.65 -8.92
C GLU A 83 14.69 8.59 -8.05
N ILE A 84 15.42 7.70 -7.38
CA ILE A 84 14.81 6.93 -6.28
C ILE A 84 14.34 7.88 -5.16
N SER A 85 15.00 9.04 -5.01
CA SER A 85 14.46 10.13 -4.19
C SER A 85 13.23 10.80 -4.80
N ASP A 86 12.99 10.67 -6.11
CA ASP A 86 11.83 11.25 -6.80
C ASP A 86 10.57 10.39 -6.71
N TYR A 87 10.66 9.07 -6.58
CA TYR A 87 9.48 8.28 -6.19
C TYR A 87 9.10 8.49 -4.72
N SER A 88 10.10 8.73 -3.86
CA SER A 88 9.83 9.24 -2.51
C SER A 88 9.24 10.65 -2.55
N SER A 89 9.62 11.48 -3.53
CA SER A 89 9.09 12.84 -3.70
C SER A 89 7.67 12.84 -4.29
N GLU A 90 7.35 12.04 -5.32
CA GLU A 90 5.99 11.87 -5.83
C GLU A 90 5.06 11.27 -4.77
N PHE A 91 5.57 10.36 -3.94
CA PHE A 91 4.82 9.83 -2.81
C PHE A 91 4.64 10.87 -1.69
N LEU A 92 5.66 11.67 -1.40
CA LEU A 92 5.54 12.82 -0.50
C LEU A 92 4.62 13.91 -1.09
N ASP A 93 4.55 14.06 -2.40
CA ASP A 93 3.65 14.97 -3.10
C ASP A 93 2.20 14.49 -2.97
N VAL A 94 1.94 13.19 -3.10
CA VAL A 94 0.63 12.59 -2.78
C VAL A 94 0.26 12.82 -1.32
N LEU A 95 1.22 12.71 -0.39
CA LEU A 95 0.99 13.01 1.03
C LEU A 95 0.75 14.51 1.29
N GLU A 96 1.50 15.39 0.61
CA GLU A 96 1.39 16.84 0.72
C GLU A 96 0.08 17.38 0.12
N GLU A 97 -0.36 16.85 -1.03
CA GLU A 97 -1.65 17.16 -1.64
C GLU A 97 -2.83 16.84 -0.71
N MET A 98 -2.60 15.91 0.23
CA MET A 98 -3.63 15.41 1.12
C MET A 98 -3.63 16.07 2.51
N LEU A 99 -2.56 16.79 2.91
CA LEU A 99 -2.51 17.62 4.14
C LEU A 99 -3.77 18.49 4.38
N PRO A 100 -4.36 19.19 3.39
CA PRO A 100 -5.54 20.02 3.59
C PRO A 100 -6.81 19.25 3.98
N VAL A 101 -6.89 17.97 3.59
CA VAL A 101 -8.01 17.06 3.92
C VAL A 101 -7.99 16.71 5.41
N LEU A 102 -6.78 16.62 5.98
CA LEU A 102 -6.46 16.14 7.31
C LEU A 102 -6.81 17.17 8.39
N SER A 103 -6.59 18.46 8.10
CA SER A 103 -6.98 19.59 8.97
C SER A 103 -8.47 19.62 9.36
N LYS A 104 -9.34 18.91 8.61
CA LYS A 104 -10.80 18.89 8.82
C LYS A 104 -11.28 17.79 9.77
N ILE A 105 -10.42 16.86 10.18
CA ILE A 105 -10.80 15.60 10.86
C ILE A 105 -10.58 15.63 12.39
N SER A 106 -10.36 16.82 12.97
CA SER A 106 -10.00 17.04 14.39
C SER A 106 -11.02 16.58 15.46
N LYS A 107 -12.16 15.98 15.09
CA LYS A 107 -13.23 15.56 16.01
C LYS A 107 -13.48 14.04 16.08
N LEU A 108 -12.79 13.24 15.27
CA LEU A 108 -12.94 11.78 15.24
C LEU A 108 -12.00 11.10 16.24
N THR A 109 -12.30 9.86 16.64
CA THR A 109 -11.32 9.01 17.33
C THR A 109 -10.18 8.63 16.38
N GLU A 110 -9.02 8.20 16.88
CA GLU A 110 -7.86 7.87 16.04
C GLU A 110 -8.16 6.80 14.98
N GLU A 111 -8.97 5.79 15.32
CA GLU A 111 -9.41 4.76 14.38
C GLU A 111 -10.38 5.31 13.33
N GLU A 112 -11.37 6.12 13.74
CA GLU A 112 -12.31 6.78 12.82
C GLU A 112 -11.60 7.79 11.90
N LYS A 113 -10.58 8.50 12.40
CA LYS A 113 -9.71 9.36 11.59
C LYS A 113 -9.01 8.55 10.53
N ARG A 114 -8.36 7.43 10.90
CA ARG A 114 -7.64 6.56 9.96
C ARG A 114 -8.57 6.00 8.89
N ILE A 115 -9.76 5.52 9.27
CA ILE A 115 -10.76 5.04 8.31
C ILE A 115 -11.21 6.16 7.36
N GLU A 116 -11.54 7.35 7.86
CA GLU A 116 -11.95 8.49 7.04
C GLU A 116 -10.82 8.92 6.08
N ILE A 117 -9.58 8.92 6.57
CA ILE A 117 -8.39 9.23 5.77
C ILE A 117 -8.21 8.19 4.66
N VAL A 118 -8.26 6.89 4.98
CA VAL A 118 -8.20 5.80 3.99
C VAL A 118 -9.34 5.89 2.98
N ASP A 119 -10.57 6.12 3.43
CA ASP A 119 -11.72 6.20 2.53
C ASP A 119 -11.57 7.36 1.54
N LYS A 120 -10.92 8.45 1.97
CA LYS A 120 -10.53 9.55 1.09
C LYS A 120 -9.32 9.27 0.22
N PHE A 121 -8.30 8.57 0.71
CA PHE A 121 -7.20 8.07 -0.14
C PHE A 121 -7.74 7.24 -1.30
N ILE A 122 -8.68 6.34 -0.99
CA ILE A 122 -9.32 5.53 -2.01
C ILE A 122 -10.20 6.40 -2.89
N SER A 123 -11.08 7.26 -2.36
CA SER A 123 -12.07 7.96 -3.20
C SER A 123 -11.58 9.21 -3.94
N GLU A 124 -10.62 9.95 -3.36
CA GLU A 124 -10.10 11.22 -3.87
C GLU A 124 -8.64 11.09 -4.36
N GLY A 125 -7.84 10.21 -3.77
CA GLY A 125 -6.42 10.02 -4.12
C GLY A 125 -6.15 9.14 -5.34
N ILE A 126 -7.15 8.36 -5.77
CA ILE A 126 -7.13 7.64 -7.04
C ILE A 126 -8.15 8.31 -7.95
N ASP A 127 -7.69 8.84 -9.09
CA ASP A 127 -8.58 9.38 -10.12
C ASP A 127 -9.28 8.25 -10.86
N TRP A 128 -10.27 7.64 -10.20
CA TRP A 128 -11.00 6.52 -10.78
C TRP A 128 -11.75 6.89 -12.06
N GLU A 129 -12.03 8.17 -12.32
CA GLU A 129 -12.67 8.58 -13.57
C GLU A 129 -11.70 8.41 -14.74
N ASP A 130 -10.43 8.78 -14.55
CA ASP A 130 -9.36 8.52 -15.53
C ASP A 130 -9.13 7.02 -15.75
N TYR A 131 -9.35 6.19 -14.72
CA TYR A 131 -9.25 4.72 -14.81
C TYR A 131 -10.54 4.00 -15.22
N GLU A 132 -11.69 4.68 -15.25
CA GLU A 132 -12.95 4.10 -15.74
C GLU A 132 -12.96 3.98 -17.26
N ASP A 133 -12.22 4.86 -17.95
CA ASP A 133 -12.00 4.81 -19.40
C ASP A 133 -10.89 3.82 -19.80
N ILE A 134 -10.07 3.37 -18.84
CA ILE A 134 -9.05 2.33 -19.04
C ILE A 134 -9.72 0.96 -18.89
N GLU A 135 -9.81 0.21 -19.99
CA GLU A 135 -10.38 -1.15 -19.98
C GLU A 135 -9.40 -2.14 -19.31
N ILE A 136 -9.29 -2.08 -17.99
CA ILE A 136 -8.46 -3.02 -17.22
C ILE A 136 -9.10 -4.40 -17.28
N SER A 137 -8.35 -5.36 -17.81
CA SER A 137 -8.83 -6.73 -17.97
C SER A 137 -9.18 -7.37 -16.62
N LEU A 138 -10.12 -8.31 -16.61
CA LEU A 138 -10.45 -9.08 -15.40
C LEU A 138 -9.23 -9.81 -14.83
N GLN A 139 -8.34 -10.27 -15.71
CA GLN A 139 -7.09 -10.93 -15.33
C GLN A 139 -6.16 -9.94 -14.61
N THR A 140 -5.96 -8.74 -15.15
CA THR A 140 -5.12 -7.70 -14.54
C THR A 140 -5.68 -7.29 -13.18
N LYS A 141 -7.00 -7.11 -13.05
CA LYS A 141 -7.65 -6.80 -11.76
C LYS A 141 -7.36 -7.87 -10.70
N ARG A 142 -7.47 -9.15 -11.06
CA ARG A 142 -7.15 -10.26 -10.14
C ARG A 142 -5.68 -10.27 -9.75
N VAL A 143 -4.78 -10.02 -10.70
CA VAL A 143 -3.34 -9.87 -10.41
C VAL A 143 -3.12 -8.75 -9.40
N MET A 144 -3.68 -7.57 -9.63
CA MET A 144 -3.56 -6.45 -8.70
C MET A 144 -4.04 -6.84 -7.30
N ILE A 145 -5.22 -7.45 -7.14
CA ILE A 145 -5.71 -7.87 -5.82
C ILE A 145 -4.80 -8.91 -5.15
N ILE A 146 -4.32 -9.91 -5.89
CA ILE A 146 -3.40 -10.94 -5.36
C ILE A 146 -2.09 -10.30 -4.86
N GLU A 147 -1.56 -9.32 -5.58
CA GLU A 147 -0.34 -8.61 -5.20
C GLU A 147 -0.56 -7.68 -3.99
N LEU A 148 -1.71 -6.99 -3.93
CA LEU A 148 -2.10 -6.20 -2.75
C LEU A 148 -2.25 -7.05 -1.49
N LEU A 149 -2.86 -8.23 -1.63
CA LEU A 149 -2.93 -9.22 -0.55
C LEU A 149 -1.55 -9.74 -0.14
N GLY A 150 -0.60 -9.80 -1.08
CA GLY A 150 0.79 -10.12 -0.79
C GLY A 150 1.43 -9.13 0.18
N ILE A 151 1.17 -7.83 0.01
CA ILE A 151 1.59 -6.77 0.95
C ILE A 151 0.88 -6.94 2.28
N ALA A 152 -0.46 -6.94 2.26
CA ALA A 152 -1.30 -6.95 3.48
C ALA A 152 -1.17 -8.22 4.33
N LEU A 153 -0.50 -9.26 3.84
CA LEU A 153 -0.28 -10.52 4.55
C LEU A 153 1.21 -10.86 4.69
N VAL A 154 2.10 -9.90 4.43
CA VAL A 154 3.55 -10.14 4.44
C VAL A 154 4.07 -10.52 5.82
N ASP A 155 3.52 -9.89 6.86
CA ASP A 155 3.93 -10.02 8.26
C ASP A 155 3.36 -11.29 8.93
N GLY A 156 2.26 -11.83 8.41
CA GLY A 156 1.61 -13.00 9.00
C GLY A 156 0.11 -12.85 9.14
N GLU A 157 -0.35 -11.64 9.40
CA GLU A 157 -1.70 -11.33 9.86
C GLU A 157 -2.33 -10.25 8.98
N TYR A 158 -3.65 -10.18 8.97
CA TYR A 158 -4.35 -9.19 8.17
C TYR A 158 -4.82 -8.08 9.11
N ALA A 159 -4.15 -6.94 9.12
CA ALA A 159 -4.53 -5.87 10.03
C ALA A 159 -5.95 -5.37 9.67
N PRO A 160 -6.76 -4.95 10.66
CA PRO A 160 -8.15 -4.54 10.39
C PRO A 160 -8.27 -3.42 9.34
N LEU A 161 -7.31 -2.50 9.29
CA LEU A 161 -7.35 -1.38 8.34
C LEU A 161 -6.88 -1.80 6.94
N GLU A 162 -5.86 -2.64 6.81
CA GLU A 162 -5.46 -3.25 5.54
C GLU A 162 -6.60 -4.06 4.94
N LYS A 163 -7.30 -4.83 5.76
CA LYS A 163 -8.48 -5.56 5.36
C LYS A 163 -9.56 -4.65 4.82
N PHE A 164 -9.82 -3.55 5.52
CA PHE A 164 -10.79 -2.56 5.05
C PHE A 164 -10.38 -1.95 3.69
N VAL A 165 -9.09 -1.60 3.51
CA VAL A 165 -8.56 -1.06 2.24
C VAL A 165 -8.77 -2.05 1.10
N VAL A 166 -8.29 -3.29 1.27
CA VAL A 166 -8.35 -4.31 0.23
C VAL A 166 -9.80 -4.67 -0.11
N GLU A 167 -10.69 -4.80 0.88
CA GLU A 167 -12.12 -5.02 0.65
C GLU A 167 -12.74 -3.89 -0.19
N LYS A 168 -12.37 -2.64 0.09
CA LYS A 168 -12.85 -1.46 -0.65
C LYS A 168 -12.37 -1.46 -2.10
N ILE A 169 -11.08 -1.71 -2.33
CA ILE A 169 -10.49 -1.80 -3.68
C ILE A 169 -11.12 -2.96 -4.45
N THR A 170 -11.24 -4.12 -3.81
CA THR A 170 -11.82 -5.34 -4.40
C THR A 170 -13.27 -5.11 -4.84
N LYS A 171 -14.06 -4.48 -3.98
CA LYS A 171 -15.43 -4.07 -4.30
C LYS A 171 -15.48 -3.08 -5.47
N ARG A 172 -14.53 -2.15 -5.56
CA ARG A 172 -14.43 -1.18 -6.67
C ARG A 172 -14.12 -1.89 -8.00
N PHE A 173 -13.32 -2.95 -7.97
CA PHE A 173 -13.07 -3.82 -9.11
C PHE A 173 -14.24 -4.74 -9.47
N GLY A 174 -15.27 -4.80 -8.62
CA GLY A 174 -16.50 -5.52 -8.87
C GLY A 174 -16.46 -7.00 -8.52
N PHE A 175 -15.46 -7.42 -7.74
CA PHE A 175 -15.41 -8.77 -7.18
C PHE A 175 -16.32 -8.87 -5.96
N ASP A 176 -16.91 -10.04 -5.76
CA ASP A 176 -17.71 -10.34 -4.57
C ASP A 176 -16.82 -10.86 -3.42
N PRO A 177 -17.34 -10.96 -2.19
CA PRO A 177 -16.57 -11.43 -1.04
C PRO A 177 -16.06 -12.87 -1.19
N ASP A 178 -16.77 -13.73 -1.94
CA ASP A 178 -16.36 -15.12 -2.12
C ASP A 178 -15.11 -15.17 -3.03
N GLU A 179 -15.08 -14.35 -4.09
CA GLU A 179 -13.87 -14.20 -4.93
C GLU A 179 -12.68 -13.61 -4.16
N LEU A 180 -12.91 -12.69 -3.22
CA LEU A 180 -11.86 -12.17 -2.35
C LEU A 180 -11.29 -13.26 -1.44
N GLU A 181 -12.15 -14.04 -0.80
CA GLU A 181 -11.76 -15.16 0.06
C GLU A 181 -10.92 -16.19 -0.70
N GLU A 182 -11.29 -16.51 -1.95
CA GLU A 182 -10.50 -17.39 -2.81
C GLU A 182 -9.08 -16.85 -3.10
N MET A 183 -8.95 -15.53 -3.29
CA MET A 183 -7.65 -14.89 -3.51
C MET A 183 -6.82 -14.82 -2.22
N GLU A 184 -7.45 -14.58 -1.07
CA GLU A 184 -6.82 -14.62 0.26
C GLU A 184 -6.25 -16.01 0.59
N ASP A 185 -7.05 -17.05 0.35
CA ASP A 185 -6.65 -18.45 0.54
C ASP A 185 -5.45 -18.80 -0.34
N TYR A 186 -5.47 -18.36 -1.61
CA TYR A 186 -4.36 -18.57 -2.53
C TYR A 186 -3.06 -17.94 -2.03
N VAL A 187 -3.07 -16.65 -1.65
CA VAL A 187 -1.88 -15.95 -1.16
C VAL A 187 -1.35 -16.59 0.13
N THR A 188 -2.26 -16.96 1.02
CA THR A 188 -1.93 -17.66 2.27
C THR A 188 -1.22 -18.99 2.00
N ASP A 189 -1.69 -19.76 1.02
CA ASP A 189 -1.09 -21.04 0.65
C ASP A 189 0.27 -20.88 -0.03
N VAL A 190 0.45 -19.87 -0.89
CA VAL A 190 1.76 -19.52 -1.45
C VAL A 190 2.77 -19.19 -0.34
N ARG A 191 2.35 -18.42 0.66
CA ARG A 191 3.19 -18.08 1.82
C ARG A 191 3.62 -19.31 2.62
N LYS A 192 2.70 -20.26 2.86
CA LYS A 192 3.03 -21.52 3.55
C LYS A 192 4.12 -22.31 2.81
N VAL A 193 4.03 -22.37 1.47
CA VAL A 193 5.04 -23.04 0.64
C VAL A 193 6.38 -22.32 0.73
N TYR A 194 6.38 -20.98 0.65
CA TYR A 194 7.59 -20.17 0.78
C TYR A 194 8.29 -20.38 2.13
N ASN A 195 7.55 -20.29 3.24
CA ASN A 195 8.09 -20.50 4.58
C ASN A 195 8.67 -21.91 4.74
N SER A 196 7.98 -22.92 4.22
CA SER A 196 8.49 -24.31 4.20
C SER A 196 9.81 -24.41 3.41
N GLY A 197 9.94 -23.68 2.30
CA GLY A 197 11.17 -23.62 1.52
C GLY A 197 12.32 -22.94 2.27
N LEU A 198 12.05 -21.82 2.95
CA LEU A 198 13.03 -21.14 3.79
C LEU A 198 13.53 -22.02 4.93
N GLU A 199 12.64 -22.74 5.61
CA GLU A 199 13.01 -23.69 6.65
C GLU A 199 13.96 -24.77 6.13
N ILE A 200 13.78 -25.25 4.90
CA ILE A 200 14.70 -26.24 4.29
C ILE A 200 16.08 -25.64 4.03
N ILE A 201 16.16 -24.37 3.62
CA ILE A 201 17.43 -23.71 3.29
C ILE A 201 18.20 -23.35 4.57
N GLN A 202 17.49 -22.97 5.62
CA GLN A 202 18.07 -22.50 6.88
C GLN A 202 18.46 -23.65 7.85
N ASN A 203 17.94 -24.86 7.62
CA ASN A 203 18.31 -26.09 8.35
C ASN A 203 19.42 -26.89 7.65
#